data_AF-X1DRT6-F1
#
_entry.id   AF-X1DRT6-F1
#
_cell.length_a   1.000
_cell.length_b   1.000
_cell.length_c   1.000
_cell.angle_alpha   90.00
_cell.angle_beta   90.00
_cell.angle_gamma   90.00
#
_symmetry.space_group_name_H-M   'P 1'
#
loop_
_entity.id
_entity.type
_entity.pdbx_description
1 polymer ?
#
loop_
_entity_poly.entity_id
_entity_poly.type
_entity_poly.pdbx_seq_one_letter_code
_entity_poly.pdbx_strand_id
1 'polypeptide(L)'
;MMRNKSKKLVVIGLDCAAPKTLFEDFIDDCPNIKELMENGVYGKLRSSDPPITIPAWMVMSTGKKAGTLGIYGFRHRKENSYNDFWIVSSYTIKEPKIWDILGKNGLKSCLVGIPPSYPIQPINGWVISGFIAPDTSSEYTYPPELKDEI
;
A
#
# COMPACT_ATOMS: atom_id res chain seq x y z
N MET A 1 -21.36 -30.21 -7.46
CA MET A 1 -21.54 -28.75 -7.57
C MET A 1 -20.18 -28.14 -7.89
N MET A 2 -19.96 -27.64 -9.11
CA MET A 2 -18.67 -27.06 -9.50
C MET A 2 -18.46 -25.78 -8.70
N ARG A 3 -17.38 -25.73 -7.91
CA ARG A 3 -16.96 -24.56 -7.16
C ARG A 3 -16.62 -23.47 -8.18
N ASN A 4 -17.51 -22.49 -8.36
CA ASN A 4 -17.23 -21.34 -9.21
C ASN A 4 -15.97 -20.68 -8.66
N LYS A 5 -14.83 -20.84 -9.34
CA LYS A 5 -13.55 -20.30 -8.89
C LYS A 5 -13.67 -18.78 -8.98
N SER A 6 -14.05 -18.14 -7.88
CA SER A 6 -14.01 -16.69 -7.76
C SER A 6 -12.63 -16.21 -8.19
N LYS A 7 -12.57 -15.30 -9.17
CA LYS A 7 -11.32 -14.72 -9.65
C LYS A 7 -10.67 -13.98 -8.48
N LYS A 8 -9.42 -14.33 -8.16
CA LYS A 8 -8.62 -13.62 -7.17
C LYS A 8 -7.87 -12.48 -7.85
N LEU A 9 -7.70 -11.36 -7.15
CA LEU A 9 -6.90 -10.22 -7.58
C LEU A 9 -5.65 -10.14 -6.71
N VAL A 10 -4.50 -9.88 -7.33
CA VAL A 10 -3.25 -9.55 -6.65
C VAL A 10 -2.77 -8.21 -7.18
N VAL A 11 -2.39 -7.31 -6.28
CA VAL A 11 -1.80 -6.01 -6.61
C VAL A 11 -0.41 -5.98 -5.98
N ILE A 12 0.62 -5.78 -6.81
CA ILE A 12 2.02 -5.73 -6.38
C ILE A 12 2.52 -4.31 -6.64
N GLY A 13 2.96 -3.61 -5.60
CA GLY A 13 3.62 -2.33 -5.72
C GLY A 13 5.14 -2.50 -5.60
N LEU A 14 5.87 -2.09 -6.62
CA LEU A 14 7.33 -2.05 -6.62
C LEU A 14 7.76 -0.62 -6.25
N ASP A 15 8.21 -0.42 -5.01
CA ASP A 15 8.65 0.92 -4.55
C ASP A 15 9.95 1.31 -5.28
N CYS A 16 10.09 2.60 -5.60
CA CYS A 16 11.19 3.16 -6.40
C CYS A 16 11.41 2.52 -7.79
N ALA A 17 10.44 1.78 -8.35
CA ALA A 17 10.52 1.23 -9.70
C ALA A 17 10.20 2.29 -10.78
N ALA A 18 11.13 3.22 -10.99
CA ALA A 18 11.00 4.22 -12.04
C ALA A 18 10.84 3.53 -13.43
N PRO A 19 9.91 3.99 -14.28
CA PRO A 19 9.61 3.29 -15.54
C PRO A 19 10.81 3.06 -16.44
N LYS A 20 11.69 4.06 -16.57
CA LYS A 20 12.91 3.95 -17.38
C LYS A 20 13.81 2.81 -16.86
N THR A 21 14.07 2.80 -15.55
CA THR A 21 14.95 1.81 -14.95
C THR A 21 14.38 0.40 -15.10
N LEU A 22 13.13 0.17 -14.69
CA LEU A 22 12.58 -1.19 -14.68
C LEU A 22 12.23 -1.70 -16.09
N PHE A 23 11.60 -0.86 -16.92
CA PHE A 23 11.00 -1.31 -18.18
C PHE A 23 11.84 -1.01 -19.41
N GLU A 24 12.93 -0.24 -19.29
CA GLU A 24 13.89 -0.01 -20.37
C GLU A 24 15.25 -0.63 -20.02
N ASP A 25 15.85 -0.22 -18.89
CA ASP A 25 17.24 -0.59 -18.58
C ASP A 25 17.41 -2.06 -18.10
N PHE A 26 16.40 -2.63 -17.42
CA PHE A 26 16.50 -3.94 -16.75
C PHE A 26 15.43 -4.96 -17.16
N ILE A 27 14.60 -4.67 -18.16
CA ILE A 27 13.45 -5.54 -18.48
C ILE A 27 13.86 -6.96 -18.92
N ASP A 28 14.99 -7.09 -19.59
CA ASP A 28 15.52 -8.37 -20.04
C ASP A 28 16.04 -9.25 -18.89
N ASP A 29 16.40 -8.65 -17.76
CA ASP A 29 16.74 -9.35 -16.51
C ASP A 29 15.49 -9.72 -15.68
N CYS A 30 14.31 -9.27 -16.09
CA CYS A 30 13.05 -9.41 -15.36
C CYS A 30 12.02 -10.27 -16.13
N PRO A 31 12.26 -11.58 -16.35
CA PRO A 31 11.48 -12.41 -17.27
C PRO A 31 9.99 -12.47 -16.92
N ASN A 32 9.64 -12.54 -15.63
CA ASN A 32 8.24 -12.57 -15.19
C ASN A 32 7.51 -11.24 -15.45
N ILE A 33 8.20 -10.10 -15.30
CA ILE A 33 7.61 -8.78 -15.57
C ILE A 33 7.44 -8.60 -17.07
N LYS A 34 8.44 -9.02 -17.86
CA LYS A 34 8.39 -9.03 -19.32
C LYS A 34 7.19 -9.86 -19.83
N GLU A 35 7.01 -11.08 -19.32
CA GLU A 35 5.88 -11.93 -19.67
C GLU A 35 4.52 -11.30 -19.32
N LEU A 36 4.41 -10.64 -18.16
CA LEU A 36 3.20 -9.92 -17.76
C LEU A 36 2.89 -8.73 -18.68
N MET A 37 3.92 -8.04 -19.19
CA MET A 37 3.75 -6.93 -20.13
C MET A 37 3.32 -7.43 -21.51
N GLU A 38 3.92 -8.52 -22.01
CA GLU A 38 3.63 -9.08 -23.34
C GLU A 38 2.23 -9.72 -23.42
N ASN A 39 1.77 -10.34 -22.33
CA ASN A 39 0.48 -11.03 -22.26
C ASN A 39 -0.64 -10.20 -21.60
N GLY A 40 -0.34 -8.95 -21.24
CA GLY A 40 -1.23 -8.07 -20.48
C GLY A 40 -1.47 -6.73 -21.13
N VAL A 41 -1.86 -5.75 -20.31
CA VAL A 41 -1.97 -4.34 -20.72
C VAL A 41 -0.95 -3.56 -19.91
N TYR A 42 -0.07 -2.84 -20.60
CA TYR A 42 0.95 -2.00 -19.97
C TYR A 42 0.88 -0.58 -20.51
N GLY A 43 1.22 0.39 -19.67
CA GLY A 43 1.26 1.79 -20.05
C GLY A 43 1.82 2.67 -18.93
N LYS A 44 2.25 3.88 -19.30
CA LYS A 44 2.79 4.85 -18.34
C LYS A 44 1.67 5.43 -17.48
N LEU A 45 1.82 5.35 -16.16
CA LEU A 45 0.91 5.98 -15.20
C LEU A 45 1.56 7.20 -14.55
N ARG A 46 0.73 8.21 -14.24
CA ARG A 46 1.14 9.36 -13.43
C ARG A 46 1.03 9.00 -11.95
N SER A 47 2.08 9.28 -11.18
CA SER A 47 2.09 9.11 -9.71
C SER A 47 1.28 10.21 -9.00
N SER A 48 1.26 10.19 -7.67
CA SER A 48 0.72 11.29 -6.86
C SER A 48 1.62 12.53 -6.91
N ASP A 49 1.06 13.67 -6.51
CA ASP A 49 1.81 14.89 -6.22
C ASP A 49 1.70 15.20 -4.71
N PRO A 50 2.79 15.09 -3.92
CA PRO A 50 4.14 14.70 -4.34
C PRO A 50 4.29 13.17 -4.56
N PRO A 51 5.25 12.73 -5.39
CA PRO A 51 5.50 11.31 -5.69
C PRO A 51 6.39 10.68 -4.60
N ILE A 52 5.95 10.74 -3.34
CA ILE A 52 6.63 10.15 -2.18
C ILE A 52 5.81 8.94 -1.72
N THR A 53 6.48 7.89 -1.21
CA THR A 53 5.90 6.60 -0.81
C THR A 53 4.54 6.77 -0.08
N ILE A 54 4.50 7.42 1.08
CA ILE A 54 3.25 7.52 1.87
C ILE A 54 2.08 8.14 1.08
N PRO A 55 2.22 9.33 0.48
CA PRO A 55 1.20 9.85 -0.45
C PRO A 55 0.85 8.90 -1.59
N ALA A 56 1.83 8.36 -2.31
CA ALA A 56 1.59 7.57 -3.52
C ALA A 56 0.77 6.30 -3.24
N TRP A 57 1.14 5.56 -2.20
CA TRP A 57 0.42 4.34 -1.81
C TRP A 57 -1.00 4.62 -1.31
N MET A 58 -1.22 5.73 -0.60
CA MET A 58 -2.55 6.10 -0.10
C MET A 58 -3.43 6.73 -1.18
N VAL A 59 -2.87 7.52 -2.10
CA VAL A 59 -3.61 7.98 -3.30
C VAL A 59 -4.08 6.78 -4.11
N MET A 60 -3.19 5.80 -4.37
CA MET A 60 -3.54 4.56 -5.06
C MET A 60 -4.64 3.79 -4.33
N SER A 61 -4.54 3.65 -3.01
CA SER A 61 -5.45 2.80 -2.23
C SER A 61 -6.82 3.44 -1.96
N THR A 62 -6.92 4.78 -1.96
CA THR A 62 -8.16 5.52 -1.62
C THR A 62 -8.82 6.18 -2.84
N GLY A 63 -8.09 6.36 -3.94
CA GLY A 63 -8.53 7.18 -5.07
C GLY A 63 -8.62 8.68 -4.78
N LYS A 64 -8.05 9.15 -3.66
CA LYS A 64 -8.08 10.56 -3.25
C LYS A 64 -6.75 11.26 -3.56
N LYS A 65 -6.79 12.58 -3.67
CA LYS A 65 -5.58 13.41 -3.84
C LYS A 65 -4.83 13.52 -2.52
N ALA A 66 -3.51 13.65 -2.58
CA ALA A 66 -2.65 13.89 -1.42
C ALA A 66 -3.13 15.07 -0.55
N GLY A 67 -3.57 16.17 -1.19
CA GLY A 67 -4.15 17.32 -0.49
C GLY A 67 -5.47 17.04 0.23
N THR A 68 -6.32 16.17 -0.32
CA THR A 68 -7.54 15.70 0.38
C THR A 68 -7.20 14.84 1.59
N LEU A 69 -6.15 14.03 1.47
CA LEU A 69 -5.66 13.17 2.54
C LEU A 69 -4.81 13.92 3.59
N GLY A 70 -4.37 15.14 3.28
CA GLY A 70 -3.50 15.95 4.14
C GLY A 70 -2.07 15.41 4.28
N ILE A 71 -1.62 14.52 3.38
CA ILE A 71 -0.33 13.85 3.47
C ILE A 71 0.60 14.22 2.32
N TYR A 72 1.83 14.61 2.64
CA TYR A 72 2.83 15.08 1.66
C TYR A 72 4.18 14.37 1.79
N GLY A 73 4.29 13.39 2.68
CA GLY A 73 5.51 12.64 2.95
C GLY A 73 5.36 11.82 4.23
N PHE A 74 6.50 11.46 4.82
CA PHE A 74 6.56 10.72 6.09
C PHE A 74 6.33 11.59 7.32
N ARG A 75 6.77 12.85 7.25
CA ARG A 75 6.78 13.79 8.36
C ARG A 75 6.19 15.11 7.92
N HIS A 76 5.51 15.76 8.86
CA HIS A 76 4.87 17.04 8.66
C HIS A 76 5.17 17.95 9.83
N ARG A 77 5.28 19.25 9.56
CA ARG A 77 5.46 20.26 10.59
C ARG A 77 4.17 20.44 11.39
N LYS A 78 4.27 20.62 12.71
CA LYS A 78 3.13 21.02 13.53
C LYS A 78 2.77 22.49 13.26
N GLU A 79 1.51 22.84 13.48
CA GLU A 79 1.04 24.21 13.37
C GLU A 79 1.76 25.10 14.39
N ASN A 80 2.08 26.34 14.00
CA ASN A 80 2.76 27.34 14.84
C ASN A 80 4.11 26.89 15.44
N SER A 81 4.79 25.92 14.82
CA SER A 81 6.14 25.50 15.21
C SER A 81 7.08 25.41 14.02
N TYR A 82 8.35 25.74 14.24
CA TYR A 82 9.43 25.53 13.26
C TYR A 82 10.18 24.23 13.49
N ASN A 83 10.17 23.71 14.72
CA ASN A 83 11.01 22.59 15.14
C ASN A 83 10.20 21.32 15.42
N ASP A 84 8.89 21.43 15.62
CA ASP A 84 8.05 20.27 15.92
C ASP A 84 7.48 19.64 14.65
N PHE A 85 7.50 18.30 14.65
CA PHE A 85 6.96 17.49 13.57
C PHE A 85 6.08 16.36 14.11
N TRP A 86 5.27 15.80 13.23
CA TRP A 86 4.51 14.57 13.43
C TRP A 86 4.75 13.62 12.26
N ILE A 87 4.55 12.32 12.49
CA ILE A 87 4.73 11.26 11.50
C ILE A 87 3.37 10.76 11.04
N VAL A 88 3.22 10.52 9.74
CA VAL A 88 2.00 9.90 9.21
C VAL A 88 1.92 8.45 9.67
N SER A 89 0.79 8.09 10.27
CA SER A 89 0.46 6.71 10.64
C SER A 89 -0.81 6.25 9.92
N SER A 90 -1.16 4.98 10.06
CA SER A 90 -2.42 4.45 9.53
C SER A 90 -3.63 5.26 10.01
N TYR A 91 -3.59 5.78 11.25
CA TYR A 91 -4.67 6.57 11.84
C TYR A 91 -4.82 7.96 11.24
N THR A 92 -3.79 8.49 10.55
CA THR A 92 -3.89 9.75 9.82
C THR A 92 -4.88 9.63 8.64
N ILE A 93 -5.00 8.43 8.06
CA ILE A 93 -5.82 8.19 6.86
C ILE A 93 -7.26 7.88 7.25
N LYS A 94 -8.16 8.86 7.06
CA LYS A 94 -9.59 8.75 7.41
C LYS A 94 -10.46 8.24 6.26
N GLU A 95 -9.98 8.39 5.03
CA GLU A 95 -10.72 7.96 3.84
C GLU A 95 -10.73 6.43 3.70
N PRO A 96 -11.85 5.83 3.25
CA PRO A 96 -11.91 4.40 2.99
C PRO A 96 -10.89 3.99 1.93
N LYS A 97 -10.12 2.94 2.23
CA LYS A 97 -9.23 2.30 1.27
C LYS A 97 -9.99 1.21 0.52
N ILE A 98 -9.44 0.74 -0.59
CA ILE A 98 -10.08 -0.29 -1.43
C ILE A 98 -10.44 -1.55 -0.62
N TRP A 99 -9.58 -2.00 0.31
CA TRP A 99 -9.86 -3.17 1.14
C TRP A 99 -10.97 -2.94 2.17
N ASP A 100 -11.21 -1.70 2.63
CA ASP A 100 -12.34 -1.38 3.50
C ASP A 100 -13.66 -1.52 2.72
N ILE A 101 -13.66 -1.05 1.46
CA ILE A 101 -14.81 -1.15 0.55
C ILE A 101 -15.09 -2.61 0.21
N LEU A 102 -14.05 -3.40 -0.10
CA LEU A 102 -14.18 -4.84 -0.35
C LEU A 102 -14.71 -5.57 0.89
N GLY A 103 -14.21 -5.23 2.08
CA GLY A 103 -14.64 -5.79 3.35
C GLY A 103 -16.14 -5.55 3.63
N LYS A 104 -16.63 -4.33 3.38
CA LYS A 104 -18.07 -3.99 3.47
C LYS A 104 -18.95 -4.82 2.53
N ASN A 105 -18.38 -5.33 1.44
CA ASN A 105 -19.06 -6.21 0.49
C ASN A 105 -18.80 -7.70 0.75
N GLY A 106 -18.31 -8.06 1.95
CA GLY A 106 -18.07 -9.45 2.36
C GLY A 106 -16.84 -10.11 1.73
N LEU A 107 -16.03 -9.37 0.97
CA LEU A 107 -14.80 -9.88 0.36
C LEU A 107 -13.63 -9.77 1.34
N LYS A 108 -12.71 -10.73 1.25
CA LYS A 108 -11.50 -10.78 2.09
C LYS A 108 -10.30 -10.18 1.37
N SER A 109 -9.46 -9.46 2.10
CA SER A 109 -8.18 -8.92 1.61
C SER A 109 -7.01 -9.39 2.48
N CYS A 110 -5.85 -9.57 1.87
CA CYS A 110 -4.58 -9.79 2.58
C CYS A 110 -3.63 -8.64 2.20
N LEU A 111 -3.19 -7.89 3.20
CA LEU A 111 -2.30 -6.74 3.02
C LEU A 111 -0.92 -7.08 3.59
N VAL A 112 0.13 -6.81 2.83
CA VAL A 112 1.51 -7.05 3.26
C VAL A 112 2.33 -5.81 2.92
N GLY A 113 2.90 -5.15 3.93
CA GLY A 113 3.88 -4.08 3.74
C GLY A 113 3.33 -2.77 3.17
N ILE A 114 2.02 -2.52 3.17
CA ILE A 114 1.42 -1.32 2.57
C ILE A 114 1.65 -0.09 3.46
N PRO A 115 2.28 1.00 3.00
CA PRO A 115 2.57 2.16 3.85
C PRO A 115 1.50 3.28 3.76
N PRO A 116 1.03 3.87 4.88
CA PRO A 116 1.22 3.43 6.26
C PRO A 116 0.18 2.38 6.66
N SER A 117 0.62 1.27 7.25
CA SER A 117 -0.23 0.22 7.84
C SER A 117 -0.01 0.05 9.34
N TYR A 118 0.81 0.92 9.97
CA TYR A 118 1.04 0.94 11.41
C TYR A 118 0.51 2.25 12.04
N PRO A 119 -0.12 2.21 13.23
CA PRO A 119 -0.58 1.02 13.96
C PRO A 119 -1.61 0.20 13.18
N ILE A 120 -1.80 -1.06 13.56
CA ILE A 120 -2.71 -1.96 12.85
C ILE A 120 -4.16 -1.47 12.90
N GLN A 121 -4.84 -1.52 11.74
CA GLN A 121 -6.28 -1.34 11.64
C GLN A 121 -6.92 -2.66 11.16
N PRO A 122 -7.89 -3.22 11.91
CA PRO A 122 -8.61 -4.42 11.51
C PRO A 122 -9.28 -4.27 10.14
N ILE A 123 -9.19 -5.31 9.32
CA ILE A 123 -9.93 -5.43 8.06
C ILE A 123 -10.64 -6.78 8.01
N ASN A 124 -11.50 -6.99 7.02
CA ASN A 124 -12.00 -8.32 6.71
C ASN A 124 -10.88 -9.15 6.03
N GLY A 125 -10.01 -9.77 6.82
CA GLY A 125 -8.87 -10.55 6.35
C GLY A 125 -7.63 -10.33 7.18
N TRP A 126 -6.47 -10.20 6.51
CA TRP A 126 -5.16 -10.21 7.17
C TRP A 126 -4.34 -8.98 6.83
N VAL A 127 -3.52 -8.53 7.78
CA VAL A 127 -2.58 -7.44 7.61
C VAL A 127 -1.25 -7.86 8.20
N ILE A 128 -0.17 -7.64 7.45
CA ILE A 128 1.21 -7.61 7.94
C ILE A 128 1.69 -6.19 7.67
N SER A 129 1.99 -5.45 8.73
CA SER A 129 2.40 -4.06 8.63
C SER A 129 3.72 -3.89 7.88
N GLY A 130 4.02 -2.66 7.47
CA GLY A 130 5.26 -2.30 6.80
C GLY A 130 6.30 -1.68 7.73
N PHE A 131 7.30 -1.07 7.11
CA PHE A 131 8.50 -0.49 7.75
C PHE A 131 8.27 0.68 8.73
N ILE A 132 7.02 1.08 9.00
CA ILE A 132 6.69 2.08 10.04
C ILE A 132 6.42 1.40 11.38
N ALA A 133 6.18 0.07 11.40
CA ALA A 133 6.15 -0.70 12.63
C ALA A 133 7.55 -0.60 13.31
N PRO A 134 7.61 -0.32 14.63
CA PRO A 134 8.88 -0.12 15.33
C PRO A 134 9.82 -1.33 15.26
N ASP A 135 9.31 -2.51 15.60
CA ASP A 135 10.03 -3.78 15.63
C ASP A 135 9.04 -4.97 15.71
N THR A 136 9.59 -6.19 15.77
CA THR A 136 8.81 -7.44 15.86
C THR A 136 8.17 -7.69 17.22
N SER A 137 8.48 -6.88 18.25
CA SER A 137 7.80 -6.93 19.55
C SER A 137 6.47 -6.17 19.55
N SER A 138 6.26 -5.32 18.54
CA SER A 138 5.03 -4.54 18.36
C SER A 138 3.89 -5.39 17.78
N GLU A 139 2.65 -4.94 17.91
CA GLU A 139 1.49 -5.54 17.23
C GLU A 139 1.49 -5.11 15.75
N TYR A 140 2.27 -5.83 14.93
CA TYR A 140 2.45 -5.54 13.50
C TYR A 140 1.61 -6.44 12.57
N THR A 141 0.76 -7.30 13.11
CA THR A 141 -0.13 -8.18 12.34
C THR A 141 -1.59 -8.03 12.74
N TYR A 142 -2.49 -8.38 11.81
CA TYR A 142 -3.89 -8.64 12.08
C TYR A 142 -4.33 -9.91 11.36
N PRO A 143 -5.03 -10.84 12.03
CA PRO A 143 -5.14 -10.96 13.48
C PRO A 143 -3.77 -11.04 14.19
N PRO A 144 -3.67 -10.76 15.50
CA PRO A 144 -2.41 -10.80 16.24
C PRO A 144 -1.66 -12.13 16.13
N GLU A 145 -2.39 -13.26 16.13
CA GLU A 145 -1.85 -14.62 16.03
C GLU A 145 -1.13 -14.91 14.70
N LEU A 146 -1.36 -14.10 13.65
CA LEU A 146 -0.68 -14.25 12.36
C LEU A 146 0.85 -14.14 12.49
N LYS A 147 1.36 -13.45 13.51
CA LYS A 147 2.80 -13.32 13.77
C LYS A 147 3.48 -14.65 14.10
N ASP A 148 2.72 -15.67 14.53
CA ASP A 148 3.26 -16.99 14.87
C ASP A 148 3.47 -17.88 13.63
N GLU A 149 2.99 -17.45 12.45
CA GLU A 149 3.06 -18.20 11.18
C GLU A 149 4.14 -17.67 10.21
N ILE A 150 4.82 -16.56 10.52
CA ILE A 150 5.70 -15.81 9.60
C ILE A 150 7.11 -15.61 10.13
#